data_AF-A0A087FUR8-F1
#
_entry.id   AF-A0A087FUR8-F1
#
_cell.length_a   1.000
_cell.length_b   1.000
_cell.length_c   1.000
_cell.angle_alpha   90.00
_cell.angle_beta   90.00
_cell.angle_gamma   90.00
#
_symmetry.space_group_name_H-M   'P 1'
#
loop_
_entity.id
_entity.type
_entity.pdbx_description
1 polymer ?
#
loop_
_entity_poly.entity_id
_entity_poly.type
_entity_poly.pdbx_seq_one_letter_code
_entity_poly.pdbx_strand_id
1 'polypeptide(L)'
;MKRQAGMTLIEVMVALVIFALAGLAVMQSTLQQTRQLGRMEEKILASWLADNQLVQLRLEKRWPALSWSETTVEAAGTRWFVRWQGVETALPQLRALDVEVRRQKSDPAPLATLRTWVTPP
;
A
#
# COMPACT_ATOMS: atom_id res chain seq x y z
N MET A 1 -25.80 -10.47 60.94
CA MET A 1 -25.82 -9.36 59.96
C MET A 1 -24.42 -9.20 59.40
N LYS A 2 -24.18 -9.50 58.13
CA LYS A 2 -22.85 -9.34 57.51
C LYS A 2 -22.62 -7.84 57.23
N ARG A 3 -21.53 -7.26 57.76
CA ARG A 3 -21.14 -5.87 57.47
C ARG A 3 -20.64 -5.79 56.02
N GLN A 4 -21.24 -4.92 55.21
CA GLN A 4 -20.68 -4.55 53.91
C GLN A 4 -19.42 -3.72 54.14
N ALA A 5 -18.27 -4.20 53.66
CA ALA A 5 -17.08 -3.38 53.54
C ALA A 5 -17.27 -2.45 52.33
N GLY A 6 -17.21 -1.13 52.56
CA GLY A 6 -17.22 -0.15 51.48
C GLY A 6 -15.89 -0.15 50.71
N MET A 7 -15.93 0.32 49.46
CA MET A 7 -14.76 0.46 48.60
C MET A 7 -13.79 1.50 49.17
N THR A 8 -12.50 1.22 49.17
CA THR A 8 -11.50 2.20 49.64
C THR A 8 -11.14 3.20 48.53
N LEU A 9 -10.65 4.38 48.91
CA LEU A 9 -10.29 5.44 47.97
C LEU A 9 -9.17 5.01 47.02
N ILE A 10 -8.20 4.23 47.52
CA ILE A 10 -7.11 3.67 46.71
C ILE A 10 -7.63 2.68 45.66
N GLU A 11 -8.67 1.93 45.97
CA GLU A 11 -9.24 0.93 45.07
C GLU A 11 -9.98 1.58 43.90
N VAL A 12 -10.71 2.68 44.17
CA VAL A 12 -11.34 3.49 43.11
C VAL A 12 -10.28 4.17 42.24
N MET A 13 -9.20 4.69 42.85
CA MET A 13 -8.10 5.29 42.09
C MET A 13 -7.42 4.27 41.17
N VAL A 14 -7.11 3.07 41.69
CA VAL A 14 -6.51 1.99 40.90
C VAL A 14 -7.46 1.54 39.79
N ALA A 15 -8.77 1.39 40.08
CA ALA A 15 -9.77 1.05 39.07
C ALA A 15 -9.84 2.09 37.95
N LEU A 16 -9.81 3.38 38.29
CA LEU A 16 -9.79 4.47 37.31
C LEU A 16 -8.51 4.47 36.47
N VAL A 17 -7.36 4.16 37.06
CA VAL A 17 -6.09 4.05 36.31
C VAL A 17 -6.16 2.90 35.32
N ILE A 18 -6.61 1.71 35.75
CA ILE A 18 -6.76 0.55 34.86
C ILE A 18 -7.76 0.85 33.74
N PHE A 19 -8.89 1.47 34.09
CA PHE A 19 -9.92 1.86 33.12
C PHE A 19 -9.39 2.87 32.10
N ALA A 20 -8.66 3.89 32.56
CA ALA A 20 -8.05 4.88 31.69
C ALA A 20 -7.04 4.23 30.72
N LEU A 21 -6.17 3.35 31.21
CA LEU A 21 -5.20 2.64 30.37
C LEU A 21 -5.89 1.77 29.30
N ALA A 22 -6.96 1.06 29.67
CA ALA A 22 -7.77 0.30 28.73
C ALA A 22 -8.40 1.21 27.66
N GLY A 23 -8.94 2.36 28.06
CA GLY A 23 -9.47 3.37 27.14
C GLY A 23 -8.43 3.91 26.16
N LEU A 24 -7.22 4.22 26.63
CA LEU A 24 -6.11 4.64 25.77
C LEU A 24 -5.72 3.56 24.75
N ALA A 25 -5.68 2.29 25.17
CA ALA A 25 -5.35 1.19 24.26
C ALA A 25 -6.38 1.07 23.12
N VAL A 26 -7.68 1.15 23.45
CA VAL A 26 -8.76 1.15 22.45
C VAL A 26 -8.63 2.34 21.50
N MET A 27 -8.41 3.55 22.03
CA MET A 27 -8.25 4.76 21.22
C MET A 27 -7.06 4.63 20.25
N GLN A 28 -5.92 4.14 20.72
CA GLN A 28 -4.75 3.91 19.87
C GLN A 28 -5.03 2.89 18.76
N SER A 29 -5.72 1.79 19.08
CA SER A 29 -6.14 0.80 18.09
C SER A 29 -7.03 1.43 17.00
N THR A 30 -8.01 2.24 17.39
CA THR A 30 -8.89 2.94 16.44
C THR A 30 -8.11 3.91 15.55
N LEU A 31 -7.20 4.70 16.13
CA LEU A 31 -6.35 5.62 15.35
C LEU A 31 -5.45 4.88 14.36
N GLN A 32 -4.95 3.71 14.75
CA GLN A 32 -4.15 2.86 13.87
C GLN A 32 -4.96 2.31 12.69
N GLN A 33 -6.22 1.92 12.91
CA GLN A 33 -7.13 1.48 11.86
C GLN A 33 -7.39 2.59 10.84
N THR A 34 -7.65 3.83 11.28
CA THR A 34 -7.85 4.96 10.35
C THR A 34 -6.62 5.22 9.48
N ARG A 35 -5.41 5.14 10.04
CA ARG A 35 -4.15 5.28 9.26
C ARG A 35 -3.92 4.14 8.28
N GLN A 36 -4.48 2.95 8.53
CA GLN A 36 -4.40 1.83 7.61
C GLN A 36 -5.30 2.01 6.40
N LEU A 37 -6.49 2.61 6.57
CA LEU A 37 -7.41 2.89 5.47
C LEU A 37 -6.79 3.78 4.40
N GLY A 38 -6.19 4.91 4.76
CA GLY A 38 -5.55 5.80 3.78
C GLY A 38 -4.41 5.12 2.99
N ARG A 39 -3.61 4.28 3.65
CA ARG A 39 -2.57 3.48 2.97
C ARG A 39 -3.15 2.43 2.03
N MET A 40 -4.32 1.88 2.36
CA MET A 40 -5.01 0.91 1.52
C MET A 40 -5.57 1.57 0.26
N GLU A 41 -6.17 2.76 0.40
CA GLU A 41 -6.64 3.57 -0.73
C GLU A 41 -5.50 3.90 -1.71
N GLU A 42 -4.36 4.35 -1.20
CA GLU A 42 -3.17 4.61 -2.03
C GLU A 42 -2.69 3.37 -2.80
N LYS A 43 -2.72 2.18 -2.16
CA LYS A 43 -2.35 0.93 -2.82
C LYS A 43 -3.34 0.52 -3.91
N ILE A 44 -4.64 0.72 -3.70
CA ILE A 44 -5.67 0.42 -4.72
C ILE A 44 -5.46 1.33 -5.93
N LEU A 45 -5.29 2.64 -5.71
CA LEU A 45 -5.01 3.59 -6.78
C LEU A 45 -3.72 3.25 -7.53
N ALA A 46 -2.65 2.93 -6.80
CA ALA A 46 -1.39 2.50 -7.41
C ALA A 46 -1.55 1.24 -8.26
N SER A 47 -2.36 0.27 -7.83
CA SER A 47 -2.66 -0.94 -8.61
C SER A 47 -3.40 -0.59 -9.91
N TRP A 48 -4.43 0.25 -9.85
CA TRP A 48 -5.17 0.67 -11.05
C TRP A 48 -4.28 1.42 -12.04
N LEU A 49 -3.35 2.24 -11.56
CA LEU A 49 -2.35 2.90 -12.42
C LEU A 49 -1.41 1.90 -13.08
N ALA A 50 -0.98 0.86 -12.36
CA ALA A 50 -0.17 -0.21 -12.93
C ALA A 50 -0.93 -0.98 -14.02
N ASP A 51 -2.20 -1.30 -13.77
CA ASP A 51 -3.08 -1.99 -14.74
C ASP A 51 -3.28 -1.13 -15.99
N ASN A 52 -3.57 0.16 -15.83
CA ASN A 52 -3.74 1.09 -16.95
C ASN A 52 -2.46 1.20 -17.80
N GLN A 53 -1.31 1.32 -17.16
CA GLN A 53 -0.02 1.37 -17.86
C GLN A 53 0.24 0.06 -18.61
N LEU A 54 -0.11 -1.08 -18.03
CA LEU A 54 0.04 -2.37 -18.68
C LEU A 54 -0.82 -2.48 -19.93
N VAL A 55 -2.10 -2.07 -19.84
CA VAL A 55 -3.02 -2.05 -20.98
C VAL A 55 -2.48 -1.11 -22.07
N GLN A 56 -1.97 0.06 -21.70
CA GLN A 56 -1.37 0.99 -22.65
C GLN A 56 -0.19 0.36 -23.42
N LEU A 57 0.75 -0.28 -22.70
CA LEU A 57 1.89 -0.94 -23.33
C LEU A 57 1.46 -2.08 -24.28
N ARG A 58 0.41 -2.82 -23.91
CA ARG A 58 -0.16 -3.86 -24.76
C ARG A 58 -0.79 -3.30 -26.03
N LEU A 59 -1.49 -2.17 -25.94
CA LEU A 59 -2.10 -1.49 -27.10
C LEU A 59 -1.03 -0.92 -28.04
N GLU A 60 0.09 -0.46 -27.50
CA GLU A 60 1.22 0.03 -28.28
C GLU A 60 1.95 -1.09 -29.05
N LYS A 61 1.72 -2.35 -28.72
CA LYS A 61 2.37 -3.54 -29.30
C LYS A 61 3.89 -3.45 -29.34
N ARG A 62 4.49 -2.72 -28.39
CA ARG A 62 5.94 -2.56 -28.30
C ARG A 62 6.54 -3.69 -27.48
N TRP A 63 7.62 -4.25 -28.00
CA TRP A 63 8.41 -5.22 -27.27
C TRP A 63 9.14 -4.52 -26.09
N PRO A 64 8.97 -4.97 -24.84
CA PRO A 64 9.55 -4.27 -23.69
C PRO A 64 11.07 -4.21 -23.75
N ALA A 65 11.61 -3.01 -23.57
CA ALA A 65 13.04 -2.78 -23.42
C ALA A 65 13.55 -3.30 -22.07
N LEU A 66 14.79 -3.77 -22.04
CA LEU A 66 15.46 -4.21 -20.81
C LEU A 66 15.95 -3.04 -19.95
N SER A 67 15.65 -1.79 -20.31
CA SER A 67 15.94 -0.61 -19.50
C SER A 67 14.66 -0.07 -18.88
N TRP A 68 14.76 0.51 -17.69
CA TRP A 68 13.64 1.20 -17.07
C TRP A 68 13.19 2.37 -17.95
N SER A 69 11.91 2.36 -18.28
CA SER A 69 11.19 3.52 -18.81
C SER A 69 10.32 4.08 -17.69
N GLU A 70 10.08 5.39 -17.69
CA GLU A 70 9.27 6.04 -16.68
C GLU A 70 8.30 7.05 -17.30
N THR A 71 7.18 7.25 -16.63
CA THR A 71 6.21 8.31 -16.91
C THR A 71 5.64 8.84 -15.61
N THR A 72 5.01 10.01 -15.69
CA THR A 72 4.36 10.67 -14.57
C THR A 72 2.87 10.82 -14.89
N VAL A 73 2.01 10.43 -13.96
CA VAL A 73 0.55 10.45 -14.14
C VAL A 73 -0.09 11.22 -12.99
N GLU A 74 -1.04 12.10 -13.29
CA GLU A 74 -1.88 12.76 -12.28
C GLU A 74 -3.16 11.95 -12.10
N ALA A 75 -3.44 11.48 -10.88
CA ALA A 75 -4.63 10.70 -10.54
C ALA A 75 -5.07 10.97 -9.10
N ALA A 76 -6.39 11.07 -8.89
CA ALA A 76 -6.98 11.44 -7.60
C ALA A 76 -6.38 12.72 -7.00
N GLY A 77 -6.12 13.72 -7.86
CA GLY A 77 -5.54 15.01 -7.46
C GLY A 77 -4.09 14.95 -6.97
N THR A 78 -3.38 13.84 -7.19
CA THR A 78 -1.95 13.75 -6.90
C THR A 78 -1.15 13.18 -8.07
N ARG A 79 0.13 13.54 -8.10
CA ARG A 79 1.14 13.00 -9.00
C ARG A 79 1.64 11.63 -8.57
N TRP A 80 1.79 10.73 -9.54
CA TRP A 80 2.31 9.38 -9.39
C TRP A 80 3.44 9.13 -10.38
N PHE A 81 4.39 8.30 -9.97
CA PHE A 81 5.53 7.93 -10.81
C PHE A 81 5.42 6.46 -11.18
N VAL A 82 5.17 6.20 -12.46
CA VAL A 82 5.04 4.85 -12.99
C VAL A 82 6.29 4.54 -13.79
N ARG A 83 6.88 3.37 -13.56
CA ARG A 83 8.01 2.90 -14.36
C ARG A 83 7.82 1.45 -14.76
N TRP A 84 8.39 1.07 -15.89
CA TRP A 84 8.30 -0.31 -16.37
C TRP A 84 9.59 -0.75 -17.05
N GLN A 85 9.82 -2.06 -17.07
CA GLN A 85 10.99 -2.67 -17.65
C GLN A 85 10.65 -4.09 -18.10
N GLY A 86 11.21 -4.50 -19.25
CA GLY A 86 11.27 -5.89 -19.65
C GLY A 86 12.34 -6.65 -18.88
N VAL A 87 12.01 -7.86 -18.44
CA VAL A 87 12.95 -8.77 -17.78
C VAL A 87 13.14 -9.99 -18.67
N GLU A 88 14.41 -10.35 -18.90
CA GLU A 88 14.75 -11.53 -19.68
C GLU A 88 14.20 -12.79 -19.00
N THR A 89 13.74 -13.73 -19.83
CA THR A 89 13.34 -15.06 -19.38
C THR A 89 14.18 -16.11 -20.09
N ALA A 90 14.13 -17.35 -19.62
CA ALA A 90 14.82 -18.46 -20.27
C ALA A 90 14.35 -18.73 -21.72
N LEU A 91 13.16 -18.25 -22.09
CA LEU A 91 12.60 -18.37 -23.42
C LEU A 91 12.79 -17.05 -24.18
N PRO A 92 13.60 -16.99 -25.26
CA PRO A 92 13.85 -15.76 -26.01
C PRO A 92 12.59 -15.09 -26.57
N GLN A 93 11.57 -15.88 -26.89
CA GLN A 93 10.25 -15.45 -27.36
C GLN A 93 9.29 -15.02 -26.24
N LEU A 94 9.75 -14.95 -25.00
CA LEU A 94 8.95 -14.54 -23.84
C LEU A 94 9.73 -13.52 -23.02
N ARG A 95 9.12 -12.38 -22.74
CA ARG A 95 9.66 -11.42 -21.77
C ARG A 95 8.67 -11.22 -20.65
N ALA A 96 9.19 -11.18 -19.42
CA ALA A 96 8.41 -10.63 -18.33
C ALA A 96 8.40 -9.10 -18.45
N LEU A 97 7.30 -8.47 -18.09
CA LEU A 97 7.15 -7.02 -18.04
C LEU A 97 6.77 -6.67 -16.61
N ASP A 98 7.66 -5.91 -15.97
CA ASP A 98 7.43 -5.34 -14.65
C ASP A 98 6.92 -3.92 -14.79
N VAL A 99 5.85 -3.61 -14.07
CA VAL A 99 5.31 -2.27 -13.91
C VAL A 99 5.30 -1.95 -12.42
N GLU A 100 5.86 -0.81 -12.06
CA GLU A 100 5.95 -0.32 -10.68
C GLU A 100 5.36 1.07 -10.57
N VAL A 101 4.59 1.30 -9.51
CA VAL A 101 4.00 2.60 -9.20
C VAL A 101 4.51 3.08 -7.85
N ARG A 102 5.06 4.29 -7.83
CA ARG A 102 5.61 4.96 -6.65
C ARG A 102 4.92 6.29 -6.37
N ARG A 103 4.93 6.68 -5.09
CA ARG A 103 4.48 8.01 -4.66
C ARG A 103 5.53 9.07 -4.98
N GLN A 104 6.80 8.74 -4.76
CA GLN A 104 7.95 9.56 -5.12
C GLN A 104 8.99 8.73 -5.86
N LYS A 105 9.71 9.33 -6.82
CA LYS A 105 10.75 8.62 -7.57
C LYS A 105 11.84 8.00 -6.67
N SER A 106 12.16 8.66 -5.56
CA SER A 106 13.17 8.24 -4.59
C SER A 106 12.71 7.14 -3.63
N ASP A 107 11.42 6.76 -3.66
CA ASP A 107 10.91 5.74 -2.74
C ASP A 107 11.62 4.39 -2.97
N PRO A 108 12.19 3.78 -1.92
CA PRO A 108 12.95 2.54 -2.05
C PRO A 108 12.08 1.38 -2.53
N ALA A 109 10.81 1.36 -2.13
CA ALA A 109 9.84 0.33 -2.51
C ALA A 109 8.64 0.97 -3.24
N PRO A 110 8.13 0.31 -4.31
CA PRO A 110 6.89 0.73 -4.95
C PRO A 110 5.68 0.44 -4.06
N LEU A 111 4.60 1.21 -4.26
CA LEU A 111 3.31 0.99 -3.61
C LEU A 111 2.55 -0.18 -4.25
N ALA A 112 2.73 -0.36 -5.55
CA ALA A 112 2.22 -1.50 -6.31
C ALA A 112 3.25 -1.96 -7.35
N THR A 113 3.36 -3.28 -7.52
CA THR A 113 4.14 -3.92 -8.57
C THR A 113 3.27 -4.95 -9.26
N LEU A 114 3.27 -4.93 -10.59
CA LEU A 114 2.59 -5.90 -11.43
C LEU A 114 3.61 -6.51 -12.38
N ARG A 115 3.63 -7.85 -12.44
CA ARG A 115 4.43 -8.61 -13.42
C ARG A 115 3.49 -9.34 -14.35
N THR A 116 3.71 -9.21 -15.65
CA THR A 116 3.05 -10.01 -16.68
C THR A 116 4.07 -10.61 -17.64
N TRP A 117 3.59 -11.39 -18.61
CA TRP A 117 4.41 -11.93 -19.69
C TRP A 117 3.87 -11.49 -21.04
N VAL A 118 4.79 -11.17 -21.94
CA VAL A 118 4.48 -10.75 -23.32
C VAL A 118 5.28 -11.58 -24.31
N THR A 119 4.67 -11.84 -25.46
CA THR A 119 5.34 -12.42 -26.64
C THR A 119 5.55 -11.34 -27.69
N PRO A 120 6.53 -11.50 -28.60
CA PRO A 120 6.74 -10.58 -29.70
C PRO A 120 5.43 -10.41 -30.51
N PRO A 121 5.14 -9.20 -31.01
CA PRO A 121 3.97 -8.94 -31.84
C PRO A 121 3.97 -9.71 -33.16
#